data_AF-A0A150WDT5-F1
#
_entry.id   AF-A0A150WDT5-F1
#
_cell.length_a   1.000
_cell.length_b   1.000
_cell.length_c   1.000
_cell.angle_alpha   90.00
_cell.angle_beta   90.00
_cell.angle_gamma   90.00
#
_symmetry.space_group_name_H-M   'P 1'
#
loop_
_entity.id
_entity.type
_entity.pdbx_description
1 polymer ?
#
loop_
_entity_poly.entity_id
_entity_poly.type
_entity_poly.pdbx_seq_one_letter_code
_entity_poly.pdbx_strand_id
1 'polypeptide(L)'
;MSTKISKEDLKSPDQVTQTLRKGFIWTTTHSKMVIIAVIAFVVVGLGASIAGYLSQKKEVSQQEKYFLLEKAYNEKKAGFEEAARAEIMAAQTKDKKNVPAFDPAKKASGDLQKDYGTVITGFESFISEAPKTKAAQMAALNVSEIYANYGKQDEALSTLQKVEAGLDKDDMLTALVWMQMGNILAAKNDCKGAIEKWQALSGQKSLAFAHDEAKLRMGLCFESMNDLTKAEEIYTEIAKKEDQNTTDFAAAREAQKYLRLLKAKKNL
;
A
#
# COMPACT_ATOMS: atom_id res chain seq x y z
N MET A 1 15.02 60.42 -0.65
CA MET A 1 14.30 61.44 -1.43
C MET A 1 12.82 61.14 -1.32
N SER A 2 12.05 62.01 -0.69
CA SER A 2 10.60 61.83 -0.50
C SER A 2 9.87 62.39 -1.71
N THR A 3 9.25 61.51 -2.50
CA THR A 3 8.47 61.89 -3.68
C THR A 3 7.20 62.60 -3.21
N LYS A 4 7.11 63.91 -3.41
CA LYS A 4 5.91 64.69 -3.10
C LYS A 4 4.81 64.31 -4.09
N ILE A 5 3.84 63.51 -3.63
CA ILE A 5 2.64 63.15 -4.41
C ILE A 5 1.77 64.40 -4.58
N SER A 6 1.38 64.71 -5.83
CA SER A 6 0.53 65.86 -6.17
C SER A 6 -0.94 65.61 -5.78
N LYS A 7 -1.72 66.68 -5.51
CA LYS A 7 -3.18 66.59 -5.31
C LYS A 7 -3.92 66.06 -6.56
N GLU A 8 -3.29 66.10 -7.73
CA GLU A 8 -3.84 65.57 -8.99
C GLU A 8 -3.58 64.07 -9.15
N ASP A 9 -2.46 63.56 -8.63
CA ASP A 9 -2.16 62.11 -8.57
C ASP A 9 -3.12 61.36 -7.63
N LEU A 10 -3.71 62.06 -6.66
CA LEU A 10 -4.76 61.53 -5.78
C LEU A 10 -6.16 61.50 -6.43
N LYS A 11 -6.36 62.15 -7.58
CA LYS A 11 -7.66 62.23 -8.27
C LYS A 11 -7.79 61.28 -9.46
N SER A 12 -6.68 60.79 -10.02
CA SER A 12 -6.69 59.79 -11.08
C SER A 12 -6.83 58.39 -10.47
N PRO A 13 -7.63 57.49 -11.08
CA PRO A 13 -7.76 56.13 -10.56
C PRO A 13 -6.39 55.46 -10.63
N ASP A 14 -5.95 54.91 -9.49
CA ASP A 14 -4.70 54.19 -9.37
C ASP A 14 -4.68 52.94 -10.29
N GLN A 15 -3.50 52.35 -10.46
CA GLN A 15 -3.29 51.21 -11.36
C GLN A 15 -4.17 50.00 -11.02
N VAL A 16 -4.44 49.75 -9.73
CA VAL A 16 -5.32 48.67 -9.29
C VAL A 16 -6.75 49.00 -9.70
N THR A 17 -7.22 50.22 -9.43
CA THR A 17 -8.57 50.67 -9.84
C THR A 17 -8.76 50.60 -11.36
N GLN A 18 -7.76 50.98 -12.16
CA GLN A 18 -7.85 50.87 -13.62
C GLN A 18 -7.89 49.42 -14.11
N THR A 19 -7.08 48.55 -13.50
CA THR A 19 -7.06 47.12 -13.83
C THR A 19 -8.39 46.46 -13.49
N LEU A 20 -8.95 46.77 -12.32
CA LEU A 20 -10.27 46.29 -11.90
C LEU A 20 -11.39 46.80 -12.82
N ARG A 21 -11.35 48.07 -13.23
CA ARG A 21 -12.33 48.62 -14.19
C ARG A 21 -12.26 47.93 -15.55
N LYS A 22 -11.05 47.69 -16.09
CA LYS A 22 -10.85 46.96 -17.34
C LYS A 22 -11.39 45.53 -17.24
N GLY A 23 -11.10 44.85 -16.13
CA GLY A 23 -11.66 43.53 -15.83
C GLY A 23 -13.19 43.56 -15.81
N PHE A 24 -13.79 44.49 -15.06
CA PHE A 24 -15.24 44.62 -14.93
C PHE A 24 -15.95 44.92 -16.26
N ILE A 25 -15.42 45.83 -17.07
CA ILE A 25 -15.96 46.14 -18.39
C ILE A 25 -15.88 44.91 -19.29
N TRP A 26 -14.76 44.18 -19.26
CA TRP A 26 -14.61 42.96 -20.04
C TRP A 26 -15.61 41.88 -19.59
N THR A 27 -15.75 41.64 -18.28
CA THR A 27 -16.68 40.64 -17.71
C THR A 27 -18.14 40.95 -18.04
N THR A 28 -18.54 42.22 -17.98
CA THR A 28 -19.91 42.64 -18.31
C THR A 28 -20.18 42.57 -19.82
N THR A 29 -19.20 42.95 -20.65
CA THR A 29 -19.28 42.84 -22.12
C THR A 29 -19.37 41.37 -22.57
N HIS A 30 -18.61 40.48 -21.92
CA HIS A 30 -18.58 39.04 -22.21
C HIS A 30 -19.46 38.24 -21.26
N SER A 31 -20.51 38.85 -20.68
CA SER A 31 -21.35 38.25 -19.64
C SER A 31 -21.90 36.87 -20.01
N LYS A 32 -22.31 36.64 -21.27
CA LYS A 32 -22.74 35.31 -21.75
C LYS A 32 -21.64 34.25 -21.64
N MET A 33 -20.41 34.57 -22.06
CA MET A 33 -19.28 33.65 -21.96
C MET A 33 -18.92 33.37 -20.49
N VAL A 34 -18.94 34.40 -19.65
CA VAL A 34 -18.68 34.25 -18.21
C VAL A 34 -19.74 33.36 -17.55
N ILE A 35 -21.03 33.58 -17.86
CA ILE A 35 -22.12 32.74 -17.35
C ILE A 35 -21.96 31.29 -17.81
N ILE A 36 -21.64 31.05 -19.08
CA ILE A 36 -21.38 29.69 -19.60
C ILE A 36 -20.21 29.03 -18.88
N ALA A 37 -19.11 29.77 -18.67
CA ALA A 37 -17.94 29.25 -17.95
C ALA A 37 -18.26 28.91 -16.48
N VAL A 38 -19.05 29.75 -15.80
CA VAL A 38 -19.49 29.50 -14.42
C VAL A 38 -20.42 28.28 -14.37
N ILE A 39 -21.40 28.19 -15.28
CA ILE A 39 -22.29 27.02 -15.36
C ILE A 39 -21.49 25.74 -15.62
N ALA A 40 -20.55 25.78 -16.57
CA ALA A 40 -19.68 24.64 -16.86
C ALA A 40 -18.87 24.22 -15.63
N PHE A 41 -18.29 25.19 -14.91
CA PHE A 41 -17.56 24.91 -13.67
C PHE A 41 -18.45 24.27 -12.59
N VAL A 42 -19.67 24.80 -12.40
CA VAL A 42 -20.64 24.25 -11.44
C VAL A 42 -21.07 22.84 -11.83
N VAL A 43 -21.38 22.59 -13.10
CA VAL A 43 -21.79 21.27 -13.60
C VAL A 43 -20.65 20.25 -13.45
N VAL A 44 -19.41 20.62 -13.77
CA VAL A 44 -18.23 19.76 -13.58
C VAL A 44 -18.01 19.48 -12.09
N GLY A 45 -18.09 20.50 -11.24
CA GLY A 45 -17.97 20.35 -9.79
C GLY A 45 -19.03 19.42 -9.20
N LEU A 46 -20.31 19.64 -9.52
CA LEU A 46 -21.42 18.79 -9.08
C LEU A 46 -21.28 17.36 -9.61
N GLY A 47 -20.89 17.19 -10.87
CA GLY A 47 -20.63 15.88 -11.46
C GLY A 47 -19.55 15.12 -10.72
N ALA A 48 -18.43 15.77 -10.41
CA ALA A 48 -17.34 15.19 -9.62
C ALA A 48 -17.78 14.83 -8.19
N SER A 49 -18.54 15.71 -7.52
CA SER A 49 -19.06 15.45 -6.17
C SER A 49 -20.03 14.27 -6.13
N ILE A 50 -20.96 14.18 -7.09
CA ILE A 50 -21.90 13.05 -7.18
C ILE A 50 -21.17 11.75 -7.48
N ALA A 51 -20.20 11.78 -8.42
CA ALA A 51 -19.39 10.61 -8.74
C ALA A 51 -18.60 10.11 -7.52
N GLY A 52 -17.99 11.02 -6.75
CA GLY A 52 -17.29 10.69 -5.50
C GLY A 52 -18.21 10.10 -4.43
N TYR A 53 -19.43 10.64 -4.27
CA TYR A 53 -20.40 10.08 -3.33
C TYR A 53 -20.84 8.66 -3.73
N LEU A 54 -21.12 8.44 -5.01
CA LEU A 54 -21.52 7.11 -5.52
C LEU A 54 -20.38 6.10 -5.41
N SER A 55 -19.13 6.49 -5.69
CA SER A 55 -17.98 5.60 -5.54
C SER A 55 -17.76 5.22 -4.07
N GLN A 56 -17.87 6.18 -3.15
CA GLN A 56 -17.76 5.91 -1.72
C GLN A 56 -18.88 5.00 -1.22
N LYS A 57 -20.13 5.22 -1.65
CA LYS A 57 -21.25 4.33 -1.29
C LYS A 57 -21.05 2.91 -1.83
N LYS A 58 -20.54 2.79 -3.06
CA LYS A 58 -20.18 1.49 -3.65
C LYS A 58 -19.08 0.80 -2.85
N GLU A 59 -18.06 1.54 -2.43
CA GLU A 59 -16.95 1.03 -1.61
C GLU A 59 -17.45 0.48 -0.27
N VAL A 60 -18.27 1.25 0.46
CA VAL A 60 -18.87 0.81 1.74
C VAL A 60 -19.63 -0.50 1.57
N SER A 61 -20.45 -0.60 0.52
CA SER A 61 -21.18 -1.84 0.23
C SER A 61 -20.25 -3.02 -0.08
N GLN A 62 -19.09 -2.80 -0.73
CA GLN A 62 -18.12 -3.88 -0.93
C GLN A 62 -17.37 -4.24 0.35
N GLN A 63 -17.12 -3.28 1.24
CA GLN A 63 -16.50 -3.54 2.54
C GLN A 63 -17.38 -4.43 3.43
N GLU A 64 -18.71 -4.23 3.41
CA GLU A 64 -19.66 -5.10 4.12
C GLU A 64 -19.60 -6.56 3.62
N LYS A 65 -19.50 -6.76 2.30
CA LYS A 65 -19.33 -8.10 1.72
C LYS A 65 -17.98 -8.71 2.10
N TYR A 66 -16.92 -7.92 2.01
CA TYR A 66 -15.57 -8.34 2.40
C TYR A 66 -15.53 -8.78 3.87
N PHE A 67 -16.16 -8.03 4.78
CA PHE A 67 -16.19 -8.34 6.20
C PHE A 67 -16.72 -9.75 6.50
N LEU A 68 -17.76 -10.20 5.78
CA LEU A 68 -18.29 -11.56 5.95
C LEU A 68 -17.29 -12.64 5.52
N LEU A 69 -16.55 -12.40 4.45
CA LEU A 69 -15.49 -13.30 3.96
C LEU A 69 -14.29 -13.31 4.91
N GLU A 70 -13.86 -12.13 5.35
CA GLU A 70 -12.79 -11.94 6.32
C GLU A 70 -13.10 -12.61 7.66
N LYS A 71 -14.34 -12.51 8.14
CA LYS A 71 -14.77 -13.22 9.35
C LYS A 71 -14.57 -14.73 9.21
N ALA A 72 -15.03 -15.33 8.11
CA ALA A 72 -14.87 -16.77 7.89
C ALA A 72 -13.40 -17.20 7.78
N TYR A 73 -12.56 -16.36 7.15
CA TYR A 73 -11.11 -16.55 7.11
C TYR A 73 -10.48 -16.49 8.50
N ASN A 74 -10.78 -15.46 9.27
CA ASN A 74 -10.21 -15.24 10.59
C ASN A 74 -10.63 -16.33 11.58
N GLU A 75 -11.86 -16.83 11.51
CA GLU A 75 -12.32 -17.97 12.33
C GLU A 75 -11.50 -19.25 12.05
N LYS A 76 -11.20 -19.52 10.78
CA LYS A 76 -10.32 -20.64 10.39
C LYS A 76 -8.87 -20.42 10.82
N LYS A 77 -8.32 -19.24 10.54
CA LYS A 77 -6.94 -18.88 10.91
C LYS A 77 -6.73 -18.96 12.41
N ALA A 78 -7.64 -18.40 13.21
CA ALA A 78 -7.59 -18.46 14.66
C ALA A 78 -7.63 -19.92 15.17
N GLY A 79 -8.50 -20.76 14.61
CA GLY A 79 -8.53 -22.18 14.96
C GLY A 79 -7.20 -22.89 14.71
N PHE A 80 -6.58 -22.62 13.55
CA PHE A 80 -5.27 -23.19 13.20
C PHE A 80 -4.15 -22.70 14.13
N GLU A 81 -4.14 -21.41 14.47
CA GLU A 81 -3.15 -20.83 15.37
C GLU A 81 -3.32 -21.34 16.81
N GLU A 82 -4.55 -21.49 17.30
CA GLU A 82 -4.84 -22.07 18.62
C GLU A 82 -4.35 -23.52 18.70
N ALA A 83 -4.66 -24.33 17.68
CA ALA A 83 -4.19 -25.71 17.61
C ALA A 83 -2.66 -25.79 17.58
N ALA A 84 -2.01 -24.99 16.73
CA ALA A 84 -0.54 -24.96 16.63
C ALA A 84 0.12 -24.53 17.96
N ARG A 85 -0.42 -23.50 18.64
CA ARG A 85 0.08 -23.05 19.94
C ARG A 85 -0.05 -24.14 21.01
N ALA A 86 -1.19 -24.82 21.06
CA ALA A 86 -1.41 -25.90 22.02
C ALA A 86 -0.44 -27.07 21.79
N GLU A 87 -0.14 -27.42 20.54
CA GLU A 87 0.86 -28.44 20.21
C GLU A 87 2.27 -28.04 20.65
N ILE A 88 2.69 -26.79 20.39
CA ILE A 88 3.99 -26.26 20.83
C ILE A 88 4.09 -26.29 22.36
N MET A 89 3.03 -25.85 23.06
CA MET A 89 3.00 -25.89 24.53
C MET A 89 3.09 -27.32 25.06
N ALA A 90 2.33 -28.26 24.49
CA ALA A 90 2.36 -29.67 24.87
C ALA A 90 3.73 -30.31 24.66
N ALA A 91 4.46 -29.89 23.63
CA ALA A 91 5.81 -30.37 23.34
C ALA A 91 6.86 -29.80 24.31
N GLN A 92 6.65 -28.57 24.82
CA GLN A 92 7.63 -27.86 25.66
C GLN A 92 7.40 -28.05 27.16
N THR A 93 6.16 -28.29 27.62
CA THR A 93 5.85 -28.44 29.04
C THR A 93 5.95 -29.89 29.52
N LYS A 94 6.58 -30.10 30.68
CA LYS A 94 6.50 -31.38 31.41
C LYS A 94 5.16 -31.54 32.14
N ASP A 95 4.45 -30.44 32.41
CA ASP A 95 3.16 -30.43 33.08
C ASP A 95 2.02 -30.35 32.06
N LYS A 96 1.59 -31.51 31.58
CA LYS A 96 0.55 -31.65 30.54
C LYS A 96 -0.84 -31.18 31.00
N LYS A 97 -1.05 -30.92 32.29
CA LYS A 97 -2.36 -30.49 32.82
C LYS A 97 -2.68 -29.02 32.52
N ASN A 98 -1.68 -28.21 32.20
CA ASN A 98 -1.84 -26.78 31.89
C ASN A 98 -1.81 -26.46 30.40
N VAL A 99 -1.83 -27.47 29.52
CA VAL A 99 -1.96 -27.26 28.08
C VAL A 99 -3.43 -26.93 27.78
N PRO A 100 -3.73 -25.80 27.13
CA PRO A 100 -5.10 -25.49 26.71
C PRO A 100 -5.65 -26.62 25.83
N ALA A 101 -6.86 -27.09 26.15
CA ALA A 101 -7.55 -28.03 25.29
C ALA A 101 -7.82 -27.36 23.94
N PHE A 102 -7.45 -28.03 22.84
CA PHE A 102 -7.76 -27.58 21.48
C PHE A 102 -8.55 -28.66 20.76
N ASP A 103 -9.36 -28.24 19.80
CA ASP A 103 -10.09 -29.14 18.91
C ASP A 103 -9.14 -29.65 17.81
N PRO A 104 -8.81 -30.96 17.75
CA PRO A 104 -7.93 -31.50 16.72
C PRO A 104 -8.47 -31.31 15.30
N ALA A 105 -9.79 -31.13 15.13
CA ALA A 105 -10.39 -30.83 13.83
C ALA A 105 -10.06 -29.41 13.33
N LYS A 106 -9.56 -28.53 14.22
CA LYS A 106 -9.07 -27.19 13.90
C LYS A 106 -7.55 -27.16 13.66
N LYS A 107 -6.93 -28.29 13.36
CA LYS A 107 -5.55 -28.32 12.89
C LYS A 107 -5.51 -28.12 11.37
N ALA A 108 -4.61 -27.25 10.90
CA ALA A 108 -4.34 -27.16 9.47
C ALA A 108 -3.83 -28.51 8.96
N SER A 109 -4.46 -29.02 7.90
CA SER A 109 -4.11 -30.31 7.31
C SER A 109 -2.88 -30.24 6.41
N GLY A 110 -2.47 -29.03 6.00
CA GLY A 110 -1.42 -28.81 5.00
C GLY A 110 -1.93 -28.95 3.56
N ASP A 111 -3.20 -29.34 3.39
CA ASP A 111 -3.89 -29.37 2.11
C ASP A 111 -4.72 -28.08 1.97
N LEU A 112 -4.31 -27.23 1.02
CA LEU A 112 -4.93 -25.93 0.76
C LEU A 112 -6.44 -26.03 0.54
N GLN A 113 -6.88 -27.05 -0.20
CA GLN A 113 -8.29 -27.20 -0.57
C GLN A 113 -9.13 -27.57 0.64
N LYS A 114 -8.63 -28.45 1.51
CA LYS A 114 -9.30 -28.82 2.76
C LYS A 114 -9.31 -27.67 3.76
N ASP A 115 -8.19 -26.95 3.85
CA ASP A 115 -7.99 -25.93 4.87
C ASP A 115 -8.78 -24.65 4.52
N TYR A 116 -8.67 -24.17 3.28
CA TYR A 116 -9.20 -22.87 2.85
C TYR A 116 -10.00 -22.87 1.55
N GLY A 117 -10.26 -24.01 0.90
CA GLY A 117 -10.85 -24.06 -0.45
C GLY A 117 -12.14 -23.23 -0.62
N THR A 118 -13.08 -23.34 0.33
CA THR A 118 -14.33 -22.54 0.30
C THR A 118 -14.10 -21.05 0.57
N VAL A 119 -13.16 -20.71 1.47
CA VAL A 119 -12.79 -19.32 1.78
C VAL A 119 -12.16 -18.65 0.57
N ILE A 120 -11.22 -19.33 -0.08
CA ILE A 120 -10.56 -18.85 -1.30
C ILE A 120 -11.58 -18.63 -2.41
N THR A 121 -12.47 -19.61 -2.65
CA THR A 121 -13.50 -19.47 -3.69
C THR A 121 -14.39 -18.24 -3.45
N GLY A 122 -14.81 -18.00 -2.21
CA GLY A 122 -15.59 -16.82 -1.85
C GLY A 122 -14.85 -15.50 -2.11
N PHE A 123 -13.59 -15.41 -1.69
CA PHE A 123 -12.77 -14.23 -1.98
C PHE A 123 -12.47 -14.04 -3.46
N GLU A 124 -12.14 -15.09 -4.20
CA GLU A 124 -11.81 -14.98 -5.62
C GLU A 124 -13.00 -14.51 -6.45
N SER A 125 -14.22 -14.98 -6.14
CA SER A 125 -15.45 -14.45 -6.74
C SER A 125 -15.59 -12.96 -6.45
N PHE A 126 -15.43 -12.56 -5.19
CA PHE A 126 -15.53 -11.17 -4.76
C PHE A 126 -14.49 -10.25 -5.43
N ILE A 127 -13.23 -10.68 -5.49
CA ILE A 127 -12.14 -9.95 -6.16
C ILE A 127 -12.45 -9.76 -7.65
N SER A 128 -13.02 -10.78 -8.30
CA SER A 128 -13.38 -10.72 -9.72
C SER A 128 -14.57 -9.81 -9.99
N GLU A 129 -15.53 -9.72 -9.07
CA GLU A 129 -16.69 -8.82 -9.15
C GLU A 129 -16.34 -7.34 -8.91
N ALA A 130 -15.38 -7.07 -8.02
CA ALA A 130 -15.08 -5.72 -7.56
C ALA A 130 -13.57 -5.36 -7.59
N PRO A 131 -12.80 -5.66 -8.65
CA PRO A 131 -11.33 -5.63 -8.62
C PRO A 131 -10.70 -4.25 -8.32
N LYS A 132 -11.47 -3.16 -8.48
CA LYS A 132 -10.98 -1.79 -8.30
C LYS A 132 -11.27 -1.20 -6.92
N THR A 133 -11.89 -1.96 -6.01
CA THR A 133 -12.23 -1.47 -4.66
C THR A 133 -11.12 -1.75 -3.66
N LYS A 134 -11.08 -0.97 -2.58
CA LYS A 134 -10.14 -1.21 -1.48
C LYS A 134 -10.46 -2.54 -0.79
N ALA A 135 -11.75 -2.84 -0.67
CA ALA A 135 -12.22 -4.14 -0.19
C ALA A 135 -11.65 -5.32 -0.99
N ALA A 136 -11.60 -5.25 -2.32
CA ALA A 136 -10.98 -6.29 -3.14
C ALA A 136 -9.46 -6.36 -2.95
N GLN A 137 -8.79 -5.22 -2.74
CA GLN A 137 -7.35 -5.21 -2.41
C GLN A 137 -7.06 -5.94 -1.10
N MET A 138 -7.86 -5.71 -0.06
CA MET A 138 -7.74 -6.43 1.22
C MET A 138 -8.00 -7.94 1.06
N ALA A 139 -9.04 -8.30 0.30
CA ALA A 139 -9.31 -9.70 -0.05
C ALA A 139 -8.11 -10.35 -0.78
N ALA A 140 -7.55 -9.66 -1.76
CA ALA A 140 -6.41 -10.15 -2.53
C ALA A 140 -5.17 -10.34 -1.67
N LEU A 141 -4.92 -9.45 -0.70
CA LEU A 141 -3.85 -9.60 0.28
C LEU A 141 -4.02 -10.89 1.11
N ASN A 142 -5.21 -11.11 1.69
CA ASN A 142 -5.49 -12.32 2.47
C ASN A 142 -5.33 -13.60 1.64
N VAL A 143 -5.92 -13.64 0.44
CA VAL A 143 -5.82 -14.82 -0.44
C VAL A 143 -4.38 -15.05 -0.89
N SER A 144 -3.63 -13.98 -1.20
CA SER A 144 -2.21 -14.12 -1.58
C SER A 144 -1.36 -14.65 -0.43
N GLU A 145 -1.65 -14.27 0.82
CA GLU A 145 -0.98 -14.81 2.02
C GLU A 145 -1.29 -16.30 2.16
N ILE A 146 -2.56 -16.70 2.01
CA ILE A 146 -2.97 -18.11 2.03
C ILE A 146 -2.20 -18.88 0.95
N TYR A 147 -2.26 -18.45 -0.31
CA TYR A 147 -1.55 -19.14 -1.38
C TYR A 147 -0.03 -19.21 -1.12
N ALA A 148 0.60 -18.11 -0.69
CA ALA A 148 2.03 -18.08 -0.39
C ALA A 148 2.42 -19.07 0.73
N ASN A 149 1.62 -19.18 1.79
CA ASN A 149 1.86 -20.11 2.90
C ASN A 149 1.79 -21.59 2.48
N TYR A 150 1.05 -21.91 1.41
CA TYR A 150 0.98 -23.25 0.82
C TYR A 150 1.92 -23.41 -0.38
N GLY A 151 2.89 -22.50 -0.56
CA GLY A 151 3.88 -22.57 -1.65
C GLY A 151 3.29 -22.33 -3.04
N LYS A 152 2.09 -21.73 -3.13
CA LYS A 152 1.39 -21.42 -4.38
C LYS A 152 1.71 -20.00 -4.85
N GLN A 153 2.98 -19.73 -5.16
CA GLN A 153 3.40 -18.36 -5.43
C GLN A 153 2.83 -17.80 -6.74
N ASP A 154 2.58 -18.63 -7.75
CA ASP A 154 1.95 -18.21 -9.01
C ASP A 154 0.51 -17.74 -8.78
N GLU A 155 -0.28 -18.53 -8.05
CA GLU A 155 -1.66 -18.21 -7.70
C GLU A 155 -1.74 -16.98 -6.79
N ALA A 156 -0.80 -16.85 -5.83
CA ALA A 156 -0.68 -15.68 -4.98
C ALA A 156 -0.45 -14.39 -5.78
N LEU A 157 0.52 -14.42 -6.72
CA LEU A 157 0.84 -13.27 -7.56
C LEU A 157 -0.32 -12.92 -8.49
N SER A 158 -0.92 -13.93 -9.13
CA SER A 158 -2.08 -13.76 -10.03
C SER A 158 -3.25 -13.09 -9.30
N THR A 159 -3.48 -13.44 -8.04
CA THR A 159 -4.54 -12.84 -7.22
C THR A 159 -4.31 -11.36 -6.98
N LEU A 160 -3.07 -10.94 -6.65
CA LEU A 160 -2.74 -9.52 -6.45
C LEU A 160 -2.80 -8.72 -7.76
N GLN A 161 -2.42 -9.33 -8.89
CA GLN A 161 -2.50 -8.69 -10.21
C GLN A 161 -3.94 -8.28 -10.58
N LYS A 162 -4.95 -9.04 -10.14
CA LYS A 162 -6.37 -8.73 -10.42
C LYS A 162 -6.80 -7.37 -9.86
N VAL A 163 -6.15 -6.89 -8.80
CA VAL A 163 -6.51 -5.62 -8.13
C VAL A 163 -5.61 -4.45 -8.50
N GLU A 164 -4.59 -4.65 -9.34
CA GLU A 164 -3.65 -3.59 -9.72
C GLU A 164 -4.34 -2.38 -10.37
N ALA A 165 -5.41 -2.60 -11.12
CA ALA A 165 -6.19 -1.54 -11.76
C ALA A 165 -6.95 -0.63 -10.78
N GLY A 166 -7.03 -0.99 -9.50
CA GLY A 166 -7.63 -0.20 -8.43
C GLY A 166 -6.64 0.51 -7.51
N LEU A 167 -5.33 0.31 -7.71
CA LEU A 167 -4.31 0.85 -6.82
C LEU A 167 -4.18 2.37 -6.97
N ASP A 168 -4.16 3.06 -5.84
CA ASP A 168 -3.92 4.50 -5.72
C ASP A 168 -2.56 4.72 -5.05
N LYS A 169 -1.69 5.50 -5.69
CA LYS A 169 -0.31 5.75 -5.25
C LYS A 169 -0.23 6.44 -3.88
N ASP A 170 -1.31 7.07 -3.45
CA ASP A 170 -1.41 7.75 -2.16
C ASP A 170 -2.11 6.92 -1.08
N ASP A 171 -2.56 5.70 -1.41
CA ASP A 171 -3.20 4.79 -0.47
C ASP A 171 -2.22 3.78 0.15
N MET A 172 -2.28 3.62 1.48
CA MET A 172 -1.50 2.64 2.21
C MET A 172 -1.70 1.20 1.71
N LEU A 173 -2.90 0.84 1.24
CA LEU A 173 -3.15 -0.50 0.69
C LEU A 173 -2.28 -0.78 -0.54
N THR A 174 -1.97 0.23 -1.35
CA THR A 174 -1.06 0.09 -2.49
C THR A 174 0.34 -0.28 -2.04
N ALA A 175 0.84 0.29 -0.93
CA ALA A 175 2.10 -0.14 -0.35
C ALA A 175 2.07 -1.61 0.04
N LEU A 176 0.99 -2.06 0.70
CA LEU A 176 0.86 -3.45 1.12
C LEU A 176 0.80 -4.42 -0.07
N VAL A 177 0.01 -4.09 -1.11
CA VAL A 177 -0.10 -4.91 -2.32
C VAL A 177 1.23 -5.01 -3.04
N TRP A 178 1.90 -3.88 -3.32
CA TRP A 178 3.21 -3.92 -3.99
C TRP A 178 4.29 -4.59 -3.15
N MET A 179 4.30 -4.38 -1.83
CA MET A 179 5.20 -5.08 -0.93
C MET A 179 5.02 -6.59 -1.02
N GLN A 180 3.77 -7.06 -0.97
CA GLN A 180 3.45 -8.48 -1.03
C GLN A 180 3.73 -9.09 -2.40
N MET A 181 3.46 -8.38 -3.50
CA MET A 181 3.85 -8.82 -4.84
C MET A 181 5.36 -8.99 -4.93
N GLY A 182 6.14 -8.03 -4.43
CA GLY A 182 7.60 -8.13 -4.39
C GLY A 182 8.07 -9.32 -3.54
N ASN A 183 7.46 -9.55 -2.38
CA ASN A 183 7.77 -10.69 -1.52
C ASN A 183 7.55 -12.04 -2.22
N ILE A 184 6.41 -12.16 -2.91
CA ILE A 184 6.06 -13.36 -3.67
C ILE A 184 7.04 -13.57 -4.83
N LEU A 185 7.37 -12.51 -5.58
CA LEU A 185 8.35 -12.57 -6.67
C LEU A 185 9.74 -13.00 -6.18
N ALA A 186 10.21 -12.43 -5.07
CA ALA A 186 11.49 -12.81 -4.47
C ALA A 186 11.48 -14.26 -3.97
N ALA A 187 10.39 -14.73 -3.37
CA ALA A 187 10.23 -16.12 -2.95
C ALA A 187 10.25 -17.10 -4.14
N LYS A 188 9.88 -16.64 -5.35
CA LYS A 188 10.02 -17.38 -6.61
C LYS A 188 11.43 -17.29 -7.22
N ASN A 189 12.38 -16.66 -6.53
CA ASN A 189 13.69 -16.28 -7.04
C ASN A 189 13.65 -15.27 -8.20
N ASP A 190 12.51 -14.64 -8.48
CA ASP A 190 12.39 -13.53 -9.43
C ASP A 190 12.75 -12.20 -8.75
N CYS A 191 14.03 -12.06 -8.45
CA CYS A 191 14.57 -10.87 -7.80
C CYS A 191 14.41 -9.61 -8.65
N LYS A 192 14.39 -9.74 -9.98
CA LYS A 192 14.21 -8.59 -10.88
C LYS A 192 12.78 -8.05 -10.80
N GLY A 193 11.78 -8.93 -10.92
CA GLY A 193 10.38 -8.54 -10.76
C GLY A 193 10.09 -8.00 -9.35
N ALA A 194 10.70 -8.60 -8.32
CA ALA A 194 10.55 -8.13 -6.94
C ALA A 194 11.05 -6.69 -6.77
N ILE A 195 12.25 -6.41 -7.28
CA ILE A 195 12.86 -5.08 -7.28
C ILE A 195 11.97 -4.07 -8.00
N GLU A 196 11.36 -4.42 -9.13
CA GLU A 196 10.46 -3.51 -9.86
C GLU A 196 9.28 -3.05 -8.99
N LYS A 197 8.62 -3.98 -8.28
CA LYS A 197 7.48 -3.67 -7.41
C LYS A 197 7.88 -2.84 -6.20
N TRP A 198 8.98 -3.18 -5.55
CA TRP A 198 9.49 -2.41 -4.41
C TRP A 198 10.01 -1.03 -4.82
N GLN A 199 10.63 -0.90 -6.00
CA GLN A 199 11.06 0.39 -6.53
C GLN A 199 9.87 1.30 -6.85
N ALA A 200 8.78 0.74 -7.42
CA ALA A 200 7.55 1.49 -7.65
C ALA A 200 6.96 2.04 -6.33
N LEU A 201 7.02 1.26 -5.25
CA LEU A 201 6.62 1.65 -3.89
C LEU A 201 7.54 2.73 -3.32
N SER A 202 8.86 2.51 -3.33
CA SER A 202 9.86 3.45 -2.80
C SER A 202 9.91 4.78 -3.56
N GLY A 203 9.33 4.84 -4.77
CA GLY A 203 9.17 6.07 -5.54
C GLY A 203 8.00 6.95 -5.12
N GLN A 204 7.06 6.46 -4.28
CA GLN A 204 5.88 7.24 -3.88
C GLN A 204 6.11 7.99 -2.58
N LYS A 205 6.10 9.32 -2.62
CA LYS A 205 6.33 10.17 -1.43
C LYS A 205 5.32 9.92 -0.30
N SER A 206 4.06 9.69 -0.64
CA SER A 206 2.96 9.38 0.30
C SER A 206 3.15 8.05 1.03
N LEU A 207 3.96 7.13 0.48
CA LEU A 207 4.22 5.81 1.03
C LEU A 207 5.58 5.71 1.74
N ALA A 208 6.14 6.84 2.19
CA ALA A 208 7.46 6.92 2.82
C ALA A 208 7.67 5.93 3.98
N PHE A 209 6.59 5.63 4.73
CA PHE A 209 6.61 4.68 5.85
C PHE A 209 7.01 3.24 5.46
N ALA A 210 6.94 2.88 4.18
CA ALA A 210 7.28 1.54 3.68
C ALA A 210 8.58 1.53 2.84
N HIS A 211 9.23 2.68 2.67
CA HIS A 211 10.39 2.81 1.78
C HIS A 211 11.59 2.01 2.24
N ASP A 212 11.94 2.08 3.52
CA ASP A 212 13.16 1.46 4.03
C ASP A 212 13.05 -0.07 4.04
N GLU A 213 11.87 -0.59 4.37
CA GLU A 213 11.60 -2.02 4.26
C GLU A 213 11.66 -2.52 2.82
N ALA A 214 11.06 -1.78 1.87
CA ALA A 214 11.12 -2.12 0.44
C ALA A 214 12.57 -2.10 -0.08
N LYS A 215 13.34 -1.06 0.29
CA LYS A 215 14.76 -0.95 -0.07
C LYS A 215 15.60 -2.07 0.56
N LEU A 216 15.38 -2.41 1.83
CA LEU A 216 16.08 -3.50 2.50
C LEU A 216 15.91 -4.80 1.72
N ARG A 217 14.67 -5.10 1.30
CA ARG A 217 14.35 -6.28 0.49
C ARG A 217 14.97 -6.24 -0.91
N MET A 218 15.03 -5.06 -1.54
CA MET A 218 15.78 -4.87 -2.79
C MET A 218 17.27 -5.19 -2.59
N GLY A 219 17.88 -4.73 -1.50
CA GLY A 219 19.28 -5.03 -1.16
C GLY A 219 19.54 -6.54 -1.07
N LEU A 220 18.62 -7.29 -0.43
CA LEU A 220 18.71 -8.75 -0.35
C LEU A 220 18.61 -9.43 -1.72
N CYS A 221 17.76 -8.90 -2.60
CA CYS A 221 17.69 -9.35 -3.99
C CYS A 221 18.94 -9.01 -4.79
N PHE A 222 19.58 -7.86 -4.55
CA PHE A 222 20.86 -7.56 -5.19
C PHE A 222 21.97 -8.49 -4.69
N GLU A 223 22.00 -8.83 -3.39
CA GLU A 223 22.93 -9.85 -2.88
C GLU A 223 22.71 -11.23 -3.53
N SER A 224 21.46 -11.69 -3.63
CA SER A 224 21.17 -13.01 -4.24
C SER A 224 21.50 -13.05 -5.73
N MET A 225 21.45 -11.91 -6.43
CA MET A 225 21.90 -11.75 -7.81
C MET A 225 23.41 -11.48 -7.95
N ASN A 226 24.17 -11.51 -6.84
CA ASN A 226 25.60 -11.22 -6.77
C ASN A 226 25.99 -9.77 -7.18
N ASP A 227 25.05 -8.83 -7.17
CA ASP A 227 25.29 -7.39 -7.35
C ASP A 227 25.61 -6.75 -5.99
N LEU A 228 26.76 -7.14 -5.43
CA LEU A 228 27.19 -6.73 -4.08
C LEU A 228 27.41 -5.22 -3.96
N THR A 229 27.70 -4.53 -5.07
CA THR A 229 27.88 -3.08 -5.11
C THR A 229 26.57 -2.38 -4.81
N LYS A 230 25.48 -2.74 -5.50
CA LYS A 230 24.15 -2.15 -5.24
C LYS A 230 23.59 -2.55 -3.88
N ALA A 231 23.82 -3.79 -3.46
CA ALA A 231 23.44 -4.21 -2.12
C ALA A 231 24.11 -3.33 -1.04
N GLU A 232 25.42 -3.11 -1.15
CA GLU A 232 26.16 -2.24 -0.22
C GLU A 232 25.68 -0.78 -0.26
N GLU A 233 25.41 -0.24 -1.45
CA GLU A 233 24.87 1.11 -1.62
C GLU A 233 23.53 1.27 -0.87
N ILE A 234 22.58 0.37 -1.12
CA ILE A 234 21.25 0.39 -0.51
C ILE A 234 21.34 0.26 1.00
N TYR A 235 22.09 -0.71 1.51
CA TYR A 235 22.17 -0.88 2.96
C TYR A 235 22.87 0.31 3.62
N THR A 236 23.85 0.92 2.96
CA THR A 236 24.52 2.13 3.46
C THR A 236 23.55 3.31 3.50
N GLU A 237 22.66 3.43 2.50
CA GLU A 237 21.62 4.46 2.48
C GLU A 237 20.68 4.33 3.67
N ILE A 238 20.16 3.12 3.92
CA ILE A 238 19.21 2.86 5.02
C ILE A 238 19.91 3.02 6.38
N ALA A 239 21.15 2.51 6.54
CA ALA A 239 21.88 2.49 7.80
C ALA A 239 22.29 3.88 8.33
N LYS A 240 22.28 4.92 7.50
CA LYS A 240 22.61 6.31 7.87
C LYS A 240 21.54 6.98 8.73
N LYS A 241 20.34 6.41 8.82
CA LYS A 241 19.23 6.94 9.62
C LYS A 241 19.41 6.51 11.08
N GLU A 242 20.02 7.37 11.90
CA GLU A 242 20.31 7.10 13.33
C GLU A 242 19.17 7.48 14.30
N ASP A 243 18.03 7.99 13.81
CA ASP A 243 16.95 8.43 14.70
C ASP A 243 16.17 7.24 15.27
N GLN A 244 16.35 7.00 16.58
CA GLN A 244 15.72 5.91 17.33
C GLN A 244 14.20 6.09 17.49
N ASN A 245 13.65 7.25 17.13
CA ASN A 245 12.23 7.58 17.30
C ASN A 245 11.37 7.31 16.06
N THR A 246 11.93 6.80 14.96
CA THR A 246 11.15 6.43 13.76
C THR A 246 10.93 4.92 13.67
N THR A 247 9.79 4.51 13.11
CA THR A 247 9.46 3.11 12.78
C THR A 247 10.48 2.43 11.86
N ASP A 248 11.33 3.21 11.19
CA ASP A 248 12.38 2.76 10.25
C ASP A 248 13.62 2.18 10.94
N PHE A 249 13.70 2.27 12.27
CA PHE A 249 14.86 1.81 13.03
C PHE A 249 15.13 0.30 12.90
N ALA A 250 14.08 -0.52 12.68
CA ALA A 250 14.24 -1.96 12.47
C ALA A 250 14.97 -2.26 11.15
N ALA A 251 14.54 -1.62 10.05
CA ALA A 251 15.16 -1.79 8.74
C ALA A 251 16.60 -1.27 8.72
N ALA A 252 16.87 -0.15 9.40
CA ALA A 252 18.23 0.39 9.55
C ALA A 252 19.15 -0.56 10.33
N ARG A 253 18.69 -1.13 11.46
CA ARG A 253 19.45 -2.12 12.22
C ARG A 253 19.74 -3.37 11.39
N GLU A 254 18.78 -3.82 10.61
CA GLU A 254 18.96 -5.01 9.77
C GLU A 254 19.92 -4.73 8.61
N ALA A 255 19.82 -3.58 7.95
CA ALA A 255 20.77 -3.12 6.94
C ALA A 255 22.21 -3.04 7.49
N GLN A 256 22.39 -2.56 8.72
CA GLN A 256 23.70 -2.55 9.39
C GLN A 256 24.29 -3.96 9.58
N LYS A 257 23.45 -4.96 9.91
CA LYS A 257 23.91 -6.36 10.00
C LYS A 257 24.35 -6.87 8.63
N TYR A 258 23.55 -6.66 7.59
CA TYR A 258 23.89 -7.08 6.24
C TYR A 258 25.17 -6.41 5.71
N LEU A 259 25.38 -5.12 5.98
CA LEU A 259 26.65 -4.43 5.66
C LEU A 259 27.86 -5.09 6.30
N ARG A 260 27.76 -5.47 7.58
CA ARG A 260 28.86 -6.15 8.28
C ARG A 260 29.15 -7.51 7.67
N LEU A 261 28.10 -8.28 7.35
CA LEU A 261 28.24 -9.58 6.70
C LEU A 261 28.86 -9.45 5.30
N LEU A 262 28.43 -8.47 4.51
CA LEU A 262 28.95 -8.23 3.16
C LEU A 262 30.42 -7.82 3.19
N LYS A 263 30.84 -6.97 4.15
CA LYS A 263 32.25 -6.63 4.37
C LYS A 263 33.09 -7.82 4.80
N ALA A 264 32.56 -8.67 5.68
CA ALA A 264 33.24 -9.90 6.09
C ALA A 264 33.47 -10.85 4.90
N LYS A 265 32.46 -11.03 4.03
CA LYS A 265 32.58 -11.85 2.80
C LYS A 265 33.63 -11.31 1.82
N LYS A 266 33.81 -9.99 1.72
CA LYS A 266 34.81 -9.36 0.84
C LYS A 266 36.25 -9.51 1.35
N ASN A 267 36.43 -9.78 2.64
CA ASN A 267 37.74 -9.91 3.29
C ASN A 267 38.20 -11.37 3.46
N LEU A 268 37.39 -12.34 3.00
CA LEU A 268 37.70 -13.78 2.94
C LEU A 268 38.13 -14.16 1.52
#